data_AF-A0A968MNM3-F1
#
_entry.id   AF-A0A968MNM3-F1
#
_cell.length_a   1.000
_cell.length_b   1.000
_cell.length_c   1.000
_cell.angle_alpha   90.00
_cell.angle_beta   90.00
_cell.angle_gamma   90.00
#
_symmetry.space_group_name_H-M   'P 1'
#
loop_
_entity.id
_entity.type
_entity.pdbx_description
1 polymer ?
#
loop_
_entity_poly.entity_id
_entity_poly.type
_entity_poly.pdbx_seq_one_letter_code
_entity_poly.pdbx_strand_id
1 'polypeptide(L)'
;MDRVRVEGLVLEGSVGVYDHEQGILQRLEIDITAHIDLVEAGLTDRLEAALDYDLIASTCREVVAEKHHALIESIAERIAERSSIAIRGS
;
A
#
# COMPACT_ATOMS: atom_id res chain seq x y z
N MET A 1 5.51 -8.73 -18.43
CA MET A 1 4.69 -7.91 -17.52
C MET A 1 5.64 -7.30 -16.53
N ASP A 2 5.70 -5.99 -16.50
CA ASP A 2 6.65 -5.26 -15.69
C ASP A 2 6.13 -5.14 -14.26
N ARG A 3 7.01 -4.76 -13.35
CA ARG A 3 6.65 -4.54 -11.95
C ARG A 3 7.34 -3.30 -11.41
N VAL A 4 6.62 -2.54 -10.61
CA VAL A 4 7.16 -1.44 -9.81
C VAL A 4 7.05 -1.84 -8.34
N ARG A 5 8.09 -1.57 -7.57
CA ARG A 5 8.13 -1.86 -6.14
C ARG A 5 8.35 -0.60 -5.33
N VAL A 6 7.52 -0.41 -4.32
CA VAL A 6 7.71 0.59 -3.26
C VAL A 6 8.03 -0.22 -2.01
N GLU A 7 9.26 -0.13 -1.52
CA GLU A 7 9.77 -0.97 -0.44
C GLU A 7 10.20 -0.13 0.78
N GLY A 8 10.07 -0.72 1.97
CA GLY A 8 10.55 -0.12 3.22
C GLY A 8 9.72 1.09 3.68
N LEU A 9 8.44 1.16 3.32
CA LEU A 9 7.57 2.22 3.82
C LEU A 9 7.22 1.95 5.29
N VAL A 10 7.84 2.71 6.18
CA VAL A 10 7.64 2.58 7.62
C VAL A 10 6.57 3.56 8.10
N LEU A 11 5.52 3.04 8.73
CA LEU A 11 4.39 3.81 9.24
C LEU A 11 4.05 3.40 10.67
N GLU A 12 3.38 4.29 11.40
CA GLU A 12 2.82 3.98 12.71
C GLU A 12 1.31 3.78 12.58
N GLY A 13 0.83 2.61 12.99
CA GLY A 13 -0.58 2.23 12.87
C GLY A 13 -1.09 1.47 14.08
N SER A 14 -2.39 1.57 14.32
CA SER A 14 -3.06 0.76 15.34
C SER A 14 -3.51 -0.54 14.70
N VAL A 15 -2.85 -1.65 15.02
CA VAL A 15 -3.21 -2.98 14.53
C VAL A 15 -3.14 -4.00 15.65
N GLY A 16 -4.03 -5.00 15.66
CA GLY A 16 -4.01 -6.06 16.66
C GLY A 16 -5.36 -6.76 16.81
N VAL A 17 -5.35 -8.03 17.23
CA VAL A 17 -6.60 -8.79 17.41
C VAL A 17 -7.18 -8.58 18.81
N TYR A 18 -6.35 -8.18 19.77
CA TYR A 18 -6.75 -8.07 21.16
C TYR A 18 -7.19 -6.64 21.51
N ASP A 19 -8.24 -6.53 22.33
CA ASP A 19 -8.81 -5.24 22.74
C ASP A 19 -7.80 -4.30 23.43
N HIS A 20 -6.75 -4.85 24.06
CA HIS A 20 -5.71 -4.06 24.71
C HIS A 20 -4.71 -3.43 23.73
N GLU A 21 -4.72 -3.85 22.47
CA GLU A 21 -3.91 -3.27 21.39
C GLU A 21 -4.59 -2.04 20.78
N GLN A 22 -5.86 -1.81 21.08
CA GLN A 22 -6.61 -0.63 20.65
C GLN A 22 -5.96 0.64 21.20
N GLY A 23 -5.44 1.47 20.30
CA GLY A 23 -4.82 2.75 20.64
C GLY A 23 -3.31 2.67 20.89
N ILE A 24 -2.70 1.48 20.78
CA ILE A 24 -1.25 1.33 20.76
C ILE A 24 -0.77 1.43 19.31
N LEU A 25 0.09 2.40 19.03
CA LEU A 25 0.74 2.52 17.72
C LEU A 25 1.89 1.52 17.62
N GLN A 26 1.89 0.75 16.54
CA GLN A 26 2.93 -0.21 16.19
C GLN A 26 3.63 0.24 14.90
N ARG A 27 4.93 -0.05 14.81
CA ARG A 27 5.72 0.17 13.59
C ARG A 27 5.34 -0.89 12.56
N LEU A 28 4.75 -0.45 11.44
CA LEU A 28 4.42 -1.27 10.29
C LEU A 28 5.40 -0.98 9.15
N GLU A 29 5.93 -2.02 8.54
CA GLU A 29 6.77 -1.93 7.35
C GLU A 29 5.98 -2.52 6.18
N ILE A 30 5.76 -1.70 5.16
CA ILE A 30 4.88 -2.02 4.04
C ILE A 30 5.69 -2.03 2.75
N ASP A 31 5.64 -3.16 2.06
CA ASP A 31 6.17 -3.34 0.72
C ASP A 31 5.02 -3.54 -0.26
N ILE A 32 5.04 -2.79 -1.36
CA ILE A 32 4.02 -2.87 -2.41
C ILE A 32 4.69 -3.24 -3.72
N THR A 33 4.10 -4.21 -4.40
CA THR A 33 4.51 -4.60 -5.76
C THR A 33 3.31 -4.48 -6.68
N ALA A 34 3.34 -3.49 -7.57
CA ALA A 34 2.33 -3.31 -8.61
C ALA A 34 2.79 -4.01 -9.89
N HIS A 35 1.93 -4.83 -10.48
CA HIS A 35 2.16 -5.45 -11.77
C HIS A 35 1.45 -4.62 -12.83
N ILE A 36 2.20 -3.87 -13.62
CA ILE A 36 1.65 -2.96 -14.64
C ILE A 36 2.42 -3.14 -15.94
N ASP A 37 1.76 -2.92 -17.08
CA ASP A 37 2.43 -2.87 -18.36
C ASP A 37 3.05 -1.47 -18.53
N LEU A 38 4.38 -1.36 -18.43
CA LEU A 38 5.09 -0.09 -18.49
C LEU A 38 5.54 0.26 -19.90
N VAL A 39 5.18 -0.53 -20.93
CA VAL A 39 5.64 -0.30 -22.29
C VAL A 39 5.24 1.10 -22.77
N GLU A 40 4.00 1.54 -22.51
CA GLU A 40 3.56 2.89 -22.89
C GLU A 40 4.29 3.99 -22.10
N ALA A 41 4.44 3.82 -20.78
CA ALA A 41 5.16 4.77 -19.93
C ALA A 41 6.62 4.95 -20.39
N GLY A 42 7.32 3.84 -20.66
CA GLY A 42 8.71 3.84 -21.11
C GLY A 42 8.91 4.40 -22.53
N LEU A 43 7.88 4.36 -23.38
CA LEU A 43 7.94 4.92 -24.73
C LEU A 43 7.55 6.39 -24.80
N THR A 44 6.69 6.85 -23.89
CA THR A 44 6.05 8.18 -23.98
C THR A 44 6.52 9.17 -22.94
N ASP A 45 7.19 8.70 -21.87
CA ASP A 45 7.59 9.51 -20.70
C ASP A 45 6.40 10.26 -20.06
N ARG A 46 5.18 9.74 -20.23
CA ARG A 46 3.96 10.34 -19.68
C ARG A 46 3.70 9.81 -18.28
N LEU A 47 3.62 10.74 -17.32
CA LEU A 47 3.29 10.43 -15.93
C LEU A 47 1.91 9.78 -15.80
N GLU A 48 0.95 10.09 -16.70
CA GLU A 48 -0.40 9.50 -16.65
C GLU A 48 -0.43 8.01 -17.05
N ALA A 49 0.60 7.53 -17.75
CA ALA A 49 0.80 6.11 -18.07
C ALA A 49 1.72 5.42 -17.05
N ALA A 50 2.37 6.19 -16.18
CA ALA A 50 3.25 5.69 -15.13
C ALA A 50 2.48 5.42 -13.83
N LEU A 51 3.00 4.51 -13.02
CA LEU A 51 2.48 4.29 -11.67
C LEU A 51 2.86 5.48 -10.78
N ASP A 52 1.85 6.13 -10.18
CA ASP A 52 2.07 7.20 -9.20
C ASP A 52 2.47 6.60 -7.83
N TYR A 53 3.77 6.52 -7.57
CA TYR A 53 4.31 6.02 -6.32
C TYR A 53 3.99 6.93 -5.13
N ASP A 54 3.79 8.23 -5.35
CA ASP A 54 3.43 9.18 -4.30
C ASP A 54 2.00 8.95 -3.85
N LEU A 55 1.09 8.68 -4.79
CA LEU A 55 -0.29 8.26 -4.52
C LEU A 55 -0.35 6.95 -3.74
N ILE A 56 0.51 5.97 -4.07
CA ILE A 56 0.59 4.71 -3.32
C ILE A 56 1.04 4.99 -1.88
N ALA A 57 2.12 5.74 -1.71
CA ALA A 57 2.65 6.04 -0.38
C ALA A 57 1.67 6.87 0.46
N SER A 58 0.93 7.81 -0.13
CA SER A 58 -0.13 8.56 0.57
C SER A 58 -1.30 7.67 0.96
N THR A 59 -1.72 6.78 0.05
CA THR A 59 -2.80 5.82 0.33
C THR A 59 -2.44 4.90 1.49
N CYS A 60 -1.20 4.40 1.55
CA CYS A 60 -0.71 3.63 2.70
C CYS A 60 -0.82 4.41 4.00
N ARG A 61 -0.34 5.66 4.02
CA ARG A 61 -0.40 6.54 5.19
C ARG A 61 -1.84 6.72 5.67
N GLU A 62 -2.74 7.02 4.75
CA GLU A 62 -4.15 7.23 5.07
C GLU A 62 -4.82 5.98 5.62
N VAL A 63 -4.64 4.83 4.96
CA VAL A 63 -5.27 3.57 5.39
C VAL A 63 -4.77 3.14 6.78
N VAL A 64 -3.46 3.24 7.01
CA VAL A 64 -2.83 2.86 8.29
C VAL A 64 -3.30 3.77 9.43
N ALA A 65 -3.48 5.06 9.17
CA ALA A 65 -3.88 6.05 10.19
C ALA A 65 -5.40 6.13 10.42
N GLU A 66 -6.23 5.60 9.51
CA GLU A 66 -7.69 5.83 9.53
C GLU A 66 -8.39 5.27 10.77
N LYS A 67 -7.97 4.09 11.22
CA LYS A 67 -8.61 3.38 12.34
C LYS A 67 -7.70 2.27 12.86
N HIS A 68 -8.12 1.65 13.97
CA HIS A 68 -7.56 0.37 14.36
C HIS A 68 -7.99 -0.74 13.38
N HIS A 69 -7.03 -1.58 13.00
CA HIS A 69 -7.26 -2.74 12.15
C HIS A 69 -7.00 -4.03 12.92
N ALA A 70 -7.88 -5.00 12.83
CA ALA A 70 -7.65 -6.28 13.51
C ALA A 70 -6.51 -7.08 12.86
N LEU A 71 -6.33 -6.92 11.55
CA LEU A 71 -5.49 -7.76 10.70
C LEU A 71 -4.71 -6.89 9.70
N ILE A 72 -3.45 -7.26 9.46
CA ILE A 72 -2.63 -6.62 8.42
C ILE A 72 -3.18 -6.89 7.02
N GLU A 73 -3.88 -8.00 6.83
CA GLU A 73 -4.58 -8.35 5.60
C GLU A 73 -5.68 -7.33 5.28
N SER A 74 -6.38 -6.80 6.30
CA SER A 74 -7.37 -5.75 6.10
C SER A 74 -6.73 -4.44 5.65
N ILE A 75 -5.55 -4.11 6.17
CA ILE A 75 -4.76 -2.95 5.73
C ILE A 75 -4.35 -3.14 4.28
N ALA A 76 -3.79 -4.31 3.93
CA ALA A 76 -3.36 -4.62 2.58
C ALA A 76 -4.50 -4.47 1.58
N GLU A 77 -5.66 -5.11 1.82
CA GLU A 77 -6.82 -5.07 0.93
C GLU A 77 -7.31 -3.64 0.69
N ARG A 78 -7.39 -2.82 1.75
CA ARG A 78 -7.82 -1.42 1.64
C ARG A 78 -6.85 -0.56 0.83
N ILE A 79 -5.54 -0.79 0.98
CA ILE A 79 -4.53 -0.09 0.18
C ILE A 79 -4.70 -0.46 -1.30
N ALA A 80 -4.90 -1.74 -1.59
CA ALA A 80 -5.07 -2.23 -2.95
C ALA A 80 -6.33 -1.67 -3.61
N GLU A 81 -7.47 -1.70 -2.92
CA GLU A 81 -8.73 -1.10 -3.41
C GLU A 81 -8.57 0.40 -3.73
N ARG A 82 -7.95 1.17 -2.84
CA ARG A 82 -7.79 2.63 -3.02
C ARG A 82 -6.75 3.01 -4.05
N SER A 83 -5.71 2.19 -4.21
CA SER A 83 -4.63 2.43 -5.17
C SER A 83 -4.94 1.84 -6.55
N SER A 84 -6.11 1.21 -6.73
CA SER A 84 -6.45 0.44 -7.94
C SER A 84 -5.44 -0.66 -8.30
N ILE A 85 -4.79 -1.25 -7.29
CA ILE A 85 -3.81 -2.32 -7.43
C ILE A 85 -4.50 -3.65 -7.09
N ALA A 86 -4.24 -4.72 -7.86
CA ALA A 86 -4.74 -6.05 -7.52
C ALA A 86 -3.81 -6.73 -6.49
N ILE A 87 -4.37 -7.26 -5.39
CA ILE A 87 -3.62 -8.13 -4.48
C ILE A 87 -3.46 -9.52 -5.10
N ARG A 88 -2.23 -10.00 -5.14
CA ARG A 88 -1.97 -11.44 -5.25
C ARG A 88 -1.38 -11.92 -3.94
N GLY A 89 -2.15 -12.73 -3.22
CA GLY A 89 -1.63 -13.49 -2.08
C GLY A 89 -0.51 -14.40 -2.56
N SER A 90 0.59 -14.40 -1.81
CA SER A 90 1.73 -15.31 -1.96
C SER A 90 1.36 -16.75 -1.63
#